data_AF-A0A9D7FTT1-F1
#
_entry.id   AF-A0A9D7FTT1-F1
#
_cell.length_a   1.000
_cell.length_b   1.000
_cell.length_c   1.000
_cell.angle_alpha   90.00
_cell.angle_beta   90.00
_cell.angle_gamma   90.00
#
_symmetry.space_group_name_H-M   'P 1'
#
loop_
_entity.id
_entity.type
_entity.pdbx_description
1 polymer ?
#
loop_
_entity_poly.entity_id
_entity_poly.type
_entity_poly.pdbx_seq_one_letter_code
_entity_poly.pdbx_strand_id
1 'polypeptide(L)'
;MDRESILILGEHVTLEAGSGCVHTAPGHGHDDYLIGMKYGLDVYSPVDSRGRFTAEVPEFAGMPVEKANQPIISLLREKGALLHESSIVHSYPHDWREKKPVIFRATPQWFISLEAHGLRDSLLHTIDQVQWIPKWGKDRMVAMLENRVEWCISRQRAWGVPIPAIYFPDTENALLDPAFIRGFADIVAEKEWLSGLS
;
A
#
# COMPACT_ATOMS: atom_id res chain seq x y z
N MET A 1 17.66 -18.42 6.87
CA MET A 1 17.15 -18.68 5.51
C MET A 1 18.34 -18.49 4.59
N ASP A 2 18.64 -19.50 3.78
CA ASP A 2 19.55 -19.35 2.64
C ASP A 2 18.69 -18.85 1.48
N ARG A 3 18.80 -17.57 1.13
CA ARG A 3 18.06 -16.94 0.04
C ARG A 3 19.05 -16.11 -0.76
N GLU A 4 19.05 -16.30 -2.07
CA GLU A 4 19.80 -15.42 -2.97
C GLU A 4 19.17 -14.03 -2.98
N SER A 5 19.98 -13.02 -2.67
CA SER A 5 19.59 -11.61 -2.78
C SER A 5 19.96 -11.10 -4.16
N ILE A 6 19.00 -10.52 -4.86
CA ILE A 6 19.21 -9.92 -6.18
C ILE A 6 19.68 -8.48 -6.00
N LEU A 7 20.71 -8.08 -6.74
CA LEU A 7 21.09 -6.68 -6.86
C LEU A 7 20.22 -6.00 -7.91
N ILE A 8 19.57 -4.92 -7.52
CA ILE A 8 18.67 -4.14 -8.38
C ILE A 8 19.18 -2.71 -8.49
N LEU A 9 18.96 -2.09 -9.64
CA LEU A 9 19.30 -0.68 -9.87
C LEU A 9 18.11 0.19 -9.45
N GLY A 10 18.29 0.94 -8.36
CA GLY A 10 17.30 1.88 -7.84
C GLY A 10 17.71 3.33 -8.08
N GLU A 11 16.92 4.05 -8.87
CA GLU A 11 17.16 5.49 -9.17
C GLU A 11 16.85 6.40 -7.97
N HIS A 12 16.14 5.90 -6.95
CA HIS A 12 15.81 6.63 -5.73
C HIS A 12 16.97 6.63 -4.70
N VAL A 13 18.03 5.86 -4.93
CA VAL A 13 19.16 5.74 -4.00
C VAL A 13 20.15 6.87 -4.24
N THR A 14 20.48 7.63 -3.18
CA THR A 14 21.46 8.70 -3.23
C THR A 14 22.74 8.33 -2.48
N LEU A 15 23.83 9.06 -2.75
CA LEU A 15 25.11 8.91 -2.03
C LEU A 15 25.17 9.79 -0.76
N GLU A 16 24.11 10.52 -0.47
CA GLU A 16 24.08 11.49 0.63
C GLU A 16 23.83 10.85 2.01
N ALA A 17 23.26 9.65 2.05
CA ALA A 17 22.92 8.95 3.27
C ALA A 17 23.17 7.43 3.18
N GLY A 18 23.61 6.83 4.29
CA GLY A 18 23.85 5.39 4.37
C GLY A 18 25.12 4.97 3.63
N SER A 19 25.08 3.78 3.02
CA SER A 19 26.22 3.16 2.34
C SER A 19 26.18 3.28 0.81
N GLY A 20 25.14 3.92 0.25
CA GLY A 20 24.83 3.86 -1.17
C GLY A 20 24.18 2.53 -1.62
N CYS A 21 23.99 1.58 -0.70
CA CYS A 21 23.23 0.35 -0.91
C CYS A 21 22.03 0.31 0.04
N VAL A 22 20.81 0.21 -0.49
CA VAL A 22 19.57 0.21 0.28
C VAL A 22 18.95 -1.18 0.25
N HIS A 23 18.57 -1.69 1.42
CA HIS A 23 17.78 -2.92 1.52
C HIS A 23 16.35 -2.65 1.07
N THR A 24 15.83 -3.48 0.17
CA THR A 24 14.47 -3.35 -0.37
C THR A 24 13.54 -4.36 0.29
N ALA A 25 12.46 -3.86 0.89
CA ALA A 25 11.38 -4.66 1.46
C ALA A 25 10.02 -4.20 0.88
N PRO A 26 9.56 -4.79 -0.24
CA PRO A 26 8.37 -4.31 -0.97
C PRO A 26 7.08 -4.26 -0.12
N GLY A 27 7.00 -5.08 0.93
CA GLY A 27 5.87 -5.07 1.86
C GLY A 27 5.85 -3.87 2.84
N HIS A 28 6.90 -3.06 2.91
CA HIS A 28 7.13 -2.08 3.98
C HIS A 28 7.53 -0.68 3.52
N GLY A 29 7.49 -0.40 2.21
CA GLY A 29 7.82 0.93 1.67
C GLY A 29 7.22 1.13 0.28
N HIS A 30 6.88 2.37 -0.08
CA HIS A 30 6.29 2.67 -1.39
C HIS A 30 7.32 2.52 -2.52
N ASP A 31 8.49 3.12 -2.37
CA ASP A 31 9.56 3.02 -3.38
C ASP A 31 10.05 1.56 -3.52
N ASP A 32 10.16 0.86 -2.39
CA ASP A 32 10.46 -0.57 -2.33
C ASP A 32 9.40 -1.41 -3.04
N TYR A 33 8.11 -1.06 -2.89
CA TYR A 33 7.01 -1.72 -3.58
C TYR A 33 7.12 -1.52 -5.10
N LEU A 34 7.31 -0.27 -5.56
CA LEU A 34 7.40 0.03 -6.99
C LEU A 34 8.59 -0.66 -7.66
N ILE A 35 9.78 -0.59 -7.05
CA ILE A 35 10.96 -1.25 -7.60
C ILE A 35 10.83 -2.78 -7.47
N GLY A 36 10.28 -3.29 -6.36
CA GLY A 36 10.02 -4.70 -6.17
C GLY A 36 9.12 -5.27 -7.25
N MET A 37 8.02 -4.60 -7.57
CA MET A 37 7.12 -4.99 -8.65
C MET A 37 7.81 -4.97 -10.02
N LYS A 38 8.65 -3.96 -10.31
CA LYS A 38 9.40 -3.86 -11.57
C LYS A 38 10.36 -5.04 -11.77
N TYR A 39 10.95 -5.56 -10.70
CA TYR A 39 11.89 -6.68 -10.74
C TYR A 39 11.26 -8.03 -10.36
N GLY A 40 9.93 -8.09 -10.15
CA GLY A 40 9.22 -9.32 -9.82
C GLY A 40 9.55 -9.89 -8.43
N LEU A 41 9.83 -9.04 -7.45
CA LEU A 41 10.06 -9.44 -6.07
C LEU A 41 8.74 -9.69 -5.33
N ASP A 42 8.72 -10.72 -4.50
CA ASP A 42 7.59 -11.01 -3.62
C ASP A 42 7.32 -9.85 -2.66
N VAL A 43 6.05 -9.48 -2.53
CA VAL A 43 5.59 -8.43 -1.59
C VAL A 43 5.44 -9.00 -0.18
N TYR A 44 6.56 -9.47 0.36
CA TYR A 44 6.61 -10.11 1.67
C TYR A 44 6.38 -9.09 2.80
N SER A 45 5.41 -9.37 3.67
CA SER A 45 5.06 -8.52 4.82
C SER A 45 4.56 -9.38 5.99
N PRO A 46 5.45 -9.92 6.85
CA PRO A 46 5.09 -10.83 7.93
C PRO A 46 4.55 -10.10 9.17
N VAL A 47 3.66 -9.13 8.97
CA VAL A 47 3.11 -8.28 10.04
C VAL A 47 1.58 -8.21 9.94
N ASP A 48 0.88 -8.52 11.02
CA ASP A 48 -0.58 -8.50 11.08
C ASP A 48 -1.17 -7.09 11.23
N SER A 49 -2.50 -6.99 11.23
CA SER A 49 -3.20 -5.69 11.33
C SER A 49 -3.06 -5.00 12.68
N ARG A 50 -2.48 -5.69 13.66
CA ARG A 50 -2.19 -5.18 15.01
C ARG A 50 -0.72 -4.79 15.16
N GLY A 51 0.07 -4.83 14.08
CA GLY A 51 1.50 -4.49 14.10
C GLY A 51 2.34 -5.54 14.81
N ARG A 52 1.96 -6.82 14.72
CA ARG A 52 2.70 -7.96 15.30
C ARG A 52 3.18 -8.91 14.23
N PHE A 53 4.34 -9.53 14.47
CA PHE A 53 4.85 -10.53 13.53
C PHE A 53 3.92 -11.74 13.42
N THR A 54 3.75 -12.24 12.20
CA THR A 54 2.95 -13.44 11.90
C THR A 54 3.73 -14.72 12.20
N ALA A 55 3.09 -15.88 12.07
CA ALA A 55 3.73 -17.18 12.23
C ALA A 55 4.78 -17.48 11.15
N GLU A 56 4.84 -16.68 10.08
CA GLU A 56 5.86 -16.79 9.03
C GLU A 56 7.27 -16.46 9.53
N VAL A 57 7.37 -15.77 10.68
CA VAL A 57 8.63 -15.49 11.38
C VAL A 57 8.55 -16.08 12.79
N PRO A 58 8.77 -17.41 12.95
CA PRO A 58 8.53 -18.11 14.20
C PRO A 58 9.26 -17.54 15.41
N GLU A 59 10.49 -17.03 15.23
CA GLU A 59 11.31 -16.46 16.30
C GLU A 59 10.67 -15.21 16.94
N PHE A 60 9.85 -14.49 16.19
CA PHE A 60 9.22 -13.23 16.63
C PHE A 60 7.69 -13.29 16.61
N ALA A 61 7.09 -14.45 16.32
CA ALA A 61 5.65 -14.60 16.15
C ALA A 61 4.87 -14.01 17.34
N GLY A 62 3.90 -13.14 17.03
CA GLY A 62 3.07 -12.43 18.00
C GLY A 62 3.74 -11.23 18.69
N MET A 63 5.05 -11.00 18.50
CA MET A 63 5.77 -9.87 19.06
C MET A 63 5.41 -8.57 18.31
N PRO A 64 5.15 -7.45 19.01
CA PRO A 64 4.98 -6.15 18.38
C PRO A 64 6.27 -5.71 17.67
N VAL A 65 6.14 -5.10 16.48
CA VAL A 65 7.29 -4.66 15.67
C VAL A 65 8.28 -3.78 16.45
N GLU A 66 7.79 -2.85 17.26
CA GLU A 66 8.63 -1.96 18.07
C GLU A 66 9.50 -2.72 19.08
N LYS A 67 8.97 -3.82 19.64
CA LYS A 67 9.68 -4.64 20.63
C LYS A 67 10.64 -5.64 19.99
N ALA A 68 10.47 -5.94 18.70
CA ALA A 68 11.30 -6.91 17.99
C ALA A 68 12.65 -6.34 17.55
N ASN A 69 12.80 -5.01 17.45
CA ASN A 69 14.02 -4.37 16.97
C ASN A 69 15.28 -4.80 17.75
N GLN A 70 15.23 -4.78 19.09
CA GLN A 70 16.37 -5.17 19.94
C GLN A 70 16.69 -6.67 19.84
N PRO A 71 15.71 -7.59 19.95
CA PRO A 71 15.91 -9.01 19.65
C PRO A 71 16.51 -9.28 18.27
N ILE A 72 16.06 -8.58 17.22
CA ILE A 72 16.59 -8.72 15.85
C ILE A 72 18.06 -8.31 15.79
N ILE A 73 18.43 -7.17 16.39
CA ILE A 73 19.83 -6.71 16.46
C ILE A 73 20.71 -7.76 17.18
N SER A 74 20.25 -8.29 18.31
CA SER A 74 20.96 -9.35 19.03
C SER A 74 21.15 -10.61 18.17
N LEU A 75 20.11 -11.04 17.47
CA LEU A 75 20.19 -12.18 16.54
C LEU A 75 21.18 -11.94 15.40
N LEU A 76 21.20 -10.74 14.81
CA LEU A 76 22.16 -10.38 13.78
C LEU A 76 23.60 -10.37 14.32
N ARG A 77 23.79 -9.92 15.56
CA ARG A 77 25.10 -9.96 16.24
C ARG A 77 25.56 -11.39 16.49
N GLU A 78 24.69 -12.26 17.00
CA GLU A 78 24.97 -13.68 17.24
C GLU A 78 25.34 -14.43 15.95
N LYS A 79 24.70 -14.07 14.82
CA LYS A 79 24.99 -14.65 13.50
C LYS A 79 26.21 -14.03 12.81
N GLY A 80 26.86 -13.02 13.41
CA GLY A 80 27.99 -12.32 12.80
C GLY A 80 27.63 -11.49 11.56
N ALA A 81 26.35 -11.18 11.36
CA ALA A 81 25.85 -10.40 10.24
C ALA A 81 25.75 -8.89 10.54
N LEU A 82 25.89 -8.48 11.81
CA LEU A 82 25.87 -7.08 12.22
C LEU A 82 27.25 -6.44 12.05
N LEU A 83 27.39 -5.57 11.05
CA LEU A 83 28.64 -4.84 10.80
C LEU A 83 28.79 -3.59 11.68
N HIS A 84 27.70 -2.86 11.89
CA HIS A 84 27.68 -1.61 12.66
C HIS A 84 26.30 -1.35 13.25
N GLU A 85 26.27 -0.73 14.43
CA GLU A 85 25.05 -0.33 15.13
C GLU A 85 25.25 1.08 15.70
N SER A 86 24.30 1.97 15.43
CA SER A 86 24.30 3.35 15.94
C SER A 86 22.87 3.85 16.09
N SER A 87 22.65 4.76 17.04
CA SER A 87 21.36 5.44 17.22
C SER A 87 21.33 6.75 16.44
N ILE A 88 20.21 7.02 15.77
CA ILE A 88 20.01 8.21 14.95
C ILE A 88 18.69 8.87 15.37
N VAL A 89 18.67 10.20 15.42
CA VAL A 89 17.45 10.98 15.67
C VAL A 89 17.01 11.61 14.36
N HIS A 90 15.78 11.33 13.94
CA HIS A 90 15.20 11.85 12.72
C HIS A 90 13.69 12.03 12.86
N SER A 91 13.07 12.68 11.87
CA SER A 91 11.61 12.77 11.81
C SER A 91 11.01 11.41 11.41
N TYR A 92 10.01 10.96 12.17
CA TYR A 92 9.28 9.72 11.90
C TYR A 92 7.77 10.00 11.89
N PRO A 93 6.98 9.38 11.00
CA PRO A 93 5.54 9.62 10.95
C PRO A 93 4.85 9.04 12.19
N HIS A 94 3.89 9.80 12.73
CA HIS A 94 3.10 9.39 13.89
C HIS A 94 1.62 9.56 13.60
N ASP A 95 0.79 8.68 14.18
CA ASP A 95 -0.65 8.82 14.15
C ASP A 95 -1.05 10.16 14.76
N TRP A 96 -1.84 10.93 14.03
CA TRP A 96 -2.17 12.29 14.43
C TRP A 96 -3.04 12.36 15.70
N ARG A 97 -3.74 11.28 16.05
CA ARG A 97 -4.63 11.19 17.21
C ARG A 97 -3.93 10.57 18.41
N GLU A 98 -3.36 9.38 18.25
CA GLU A 98 -2.70 8.64 19.33
C GLU A 98 -1.24 9.03 19.55
N LYS A 99 -0.63 9.76 18.60
CA LYS A 99 0.78 10.17 18.63
C LYS A 99 1.75 8.99 18.74
N LYS A 100 1.34 7.81 18.27
CA LYS A 100 2.19 6.61 18.18
C LYS A 100 2.83 6.49 16.79
N PRO A 101 4.01 5.86 16.67
CA PRO A 101 4.63 5.62 15.37
C PRO A 101 3.70 4.84 14.43
N VAL A 102 3.73 5.16 13.14
CA VAL A 102 3.03 4.39 12.10
C VAL A 102 4.02 3.59 11.28
N ILE A 103 3.58 2.45 10.77
CA ILE A 103 4.38 1.59 9.88
C ILE A 103 3.73 1.50 8.50
N PHE A 104 4.56 1.34 7.49
CA PHE A 104 4.09 0.96 6.16
C PHE A 104 3.93 -0.55 6.07
N ARG A 105 2.82 -0.96 5.50
CA ARG A 105 2.47 -2.37 5.33
C ARG A 105 1.64 -2.56 4.07
N ALA A 106 2.07 -3.47 3.20
CA ALA A 106 1.30 -3.89 2.06
C ALA A 106 0.04 -4.64 2.53
N THR A 107 -1.10 -4.29 1.95
CA THR A 107 -2.38 -4.95 2.21
C THR A 107 -3.11 -5.14 0.89
N PRO A 108 -3.90 -6.21 0.72
CA PRO A 108 -4.78 -6.34 -0.44
C PRO A 108 -5.75 -5.16 -0.50
N GLN A 109 -5.83 -4.50 -1.66
CA GLN A 109 -6.71 -3.36 -1.90
C GLN A 109 -7.29 -3.45 -3.32
N TRP A 110 -8.43 -2.79 -3.52
CA TRP A 110 -9.10 -2.67 -4.81
C TRP A 110 -8.66 -1.40 -5.52
N PHE A 111 -8.23 -1.54 -6.77
CA PHE A 111 -7.77 -0.44 -7.60
C PHE A 111 -8.55 -0.40 -8.91
N ILE A 112 -8.78 0.82 -9.41
CA ILE A 112 -9.19 1.08 -10.79
C ILE A 112 -7.94 1.49 -11.56
N SER A 113 -7.64 0.78 -12.64
CA SER A 113 -6.58 1.17 -13.58
C SER A 113 -7.04 2.37 -14.40
N LEU A 114 -6.26 3.45 -14.41
CA LEU A 114 -6.54 4.61 -15.25
C LEU A 114 -6.03 4.44 -16.68
N GLU A 115 -5.13 3.49 -16.92
CA GLU A 115 -4.66 3.13 -18.26
C GLU A 115 -5.67 2.22 -19.00
N ALA A 116 -6.39 1.39 -18.24
CA ALA A 116 -7.35 0.46 -18.82
C ALA A 116 -8.41 1.19 -19.64
N HIS A 117 -8.69 0.66 -20.83
CA HIS A 117 -9.71 1.17 -21.76
C HIS A 117 -9.54 2.65 -22.17
N GLY A 118 -8.32 3.21 -22.09
CA GLY A 118 -8.05 4.60 -22.47
C GLY A 118 -8.70 5.63 -21.54
N LEU A 119 -8.98 5.25 -20.29
CA LEU A 119 -9.68 6.11 -19.33
C LEU A 119 -8.91 7.42 -19.06
N ARG A 120 -7.59 7.36 -18.87
CA ARG A 120 -6.76 8.56 -18.64
C ARG A 120 -6.83 9.52 -19.82
N ASP A 121 -6.69 9.03 -21.04
CA ASP A 121 -6.71 9.88 -22.24
C ASP A 121 -8.08 10.54 -22.43
N SER A 122 -9.16 9.80 -22.17
CA SER A 122 -10.53 10.32 -22.15
C SER A 122 -10.72 11.43 -21.10
N LEU A 123 -10.17 11.24 -19.89
CA LEU A 123 -10.19 12.25 -18.84
C LEU A 123 -9.40 13.50 -19.23
N LEU A 124 -8.20 13.34 -19.79
CA LEU A 124 -7.36 14.46 -20.24
C LEU A 124 -8.05 15.26 -21.36
N HIS A 125 -8.69 14.57 -22.32
CA HIS A 125 -9.48 15.23 -23.35
C HIS A 125 -10.69 15.98 -22.77
N THR A 126 -11.37 15.40 -21.78
CA THR A 126 -12.53 16.02 -21.13
C THR A 126 -12.13 17.27 -20.34
N ILE A 127 -10.96 17.27 -19.69
CA ILE A 127 -10.44 18.41 -18.94
C ILE A 127 -10.33 19.67 -19.79
N ASP A 128 -9.99 19.53 -21.08
CA ASP A 128 -9.91 20.66 -22.02
C ASP A 128 -11.26 21.32 -22.28
N GLN A 129 -12.37 20.58 -22.12
CA GLN A 129 -13.73 21.06 -22.37
C GLN A 129 -14.36 21.72 -21.14
N VAL A 130 -13.74 21.60 -19.97
CA VAL A 130 -14.25 22.16 -18.71
C VAL A 130 -13.81 23.62 -18.57
N GLN A 131 -14.73 24.47 -18.08
CA GLN A 131 -14.38 25.83 -17.69
C GLN A 131 -13.71 25.84 -16.31
N TRP A 132 -12.43 26.23 -16.27
CA TRP A 132 -11.65 26.29 -15.04
C TRP A 132 -11.61 27.70 -14.45
N ILE A 133 -12.07 27.85 -13.21
CA ILE A 133 -11.95 29.10 -12.45
C ILE A 133 -11.32 28.76 -11.09
N PRO A 134 -10.08 29.21 -10.81
CA PRO A 134 -9.14 29.91 -11.71
C PRO A 134 -8.50 28.99 -12.75
N LYS A 135 -7.96 29.57 -13.84
CA LYS A 135 -7.44 28.83 -15.00
C LYS A 135 -6.31 27.85 -14.66
N TRP A 136 -5.43 28.18 -13.71
CA TRP A 136 -4.33 27.30 -13.28
C TRP A 136 -4.81 25.98 -12.66
N GLY A 137 -6.09 25.88 -12.27
CA GLY A 137 -6.69 24.64 -11.79
C GLY A 137 -6.58 23.51 -12.81
N LYS A 138 -6.64 23.85 -14.10
CA LYS A 138 -6.45 22.90 -15.20
C LYS A 138 -5.09 22.21 -15.12
N ASP A 139 -4.02 23.00 -15.05
CA ASP A 139 -2.65 22.48 -15.09
C ASP A 139 -2.37 21.55 -13.90
N ARG A 140 -2.93 21.86 -12.72
CA ARG A 140 -2.84 20.97 -11.55
C ARG A 140 -3.60 19.66 -11.76
N MET A 141 -4.76 19.69 -12.41
CA MET A 141 -5.51 18.46 -12.68
C MET A 141 -4.81 17.58 -13.72
N VAL A 142 -4.27 18.19 -14.78
CA VAL A 142 -3.48 17.49 -15.80
C VAL A 142 -2.27 16.82 -15.16
N ALA A 143 -1.46 17.57 -14.39
CA ALA A 143 -0.30 17.02 -13.70
C ALA A 143 -0.67 15.89 -12.72
N MET A 144 -1.83 15.97 -12.05
CA MET A 144 -2.32 14.89 -11.19
C MET A 144 -2.64 13.62 -11.99
N LEU A 145 -3.26 13.73 -13.16
CA LEU A 145 -3.63 12.57 -13.99
C LEU A 145 -2.44 11.95 -14.70
N GLU A 146 -1.49 12.75 -15.18
CA GLU A 146 -0.28 12.25 -15.85
C GLU A 146 0.56 11.35 -14.92
N ASN A 147 0.64 11.70 -13.63
CA ASN A 147 1.43 10.98 -12.65
C ASN A 147 0.66 9.88 -11.91
N ARG A 148 -0.63 9.66 -12.21
CA ARG A 148 -1.48 8.68 -11.51
C ARG A 148 -1.77 7.49 -12.41
N VAL A 149 -1.23 6.33 -12.05
CA VAL A 149 -1.46 5.07 -12.77
C VAL A 149 -2.75 4.38 -12.31
N GLU A 150 -3.02 4.41 -11.01
CA GLU A 150 -4.12 3.67 -10.39
C GLU A 150 -4.88 4.50 -9.36
N TRP A 151 -6.14 4.14 -9.15
CA TRP A 151 -6.98 4.71 -8.11
C TRP A 151 -7.43 3.63 -7.12
N CYS A 152 -6.87 3.66 -5.91
CA CYS A 152 -7.33 2.83 -4.80
C CYS A 152 -8.73 3.26 -4.34
N ILE A 153 -9.72 2.37 -4.52
CA ILE A 153 -11.13 2.60 -4.17
C ILE A 153 -11.55 1.94 -2.86
N SER A 154 -10.84 0.92 -2.38
CA SER A 154 -11.17 0.26 -1.11
C SER A 154 -10.73 1.07 0.10
N ARG A 155 -11.55 1.03 1.16
CA ARG A 155 -11.22 1.62 2.47
C ARG A 155 -11.67 0.65 3.55
N GLN A 156 -10.85 0.45 4.57
CA GLN A 156 -11.19 -0.36 5.74
C GLN A 156 -12.01 0.51 6.72
N ARG A 157 -13.25 0.84 6.34
CA ARG A 157 -14.18 1.65 7.13
C ARG A 157 -15.56 1.00 7.16
N ALA A 158 -16.25 1.10 8.29
CA ALA A 158 -17.63 0.64 8.41
C ALA A 158 -18.64 1.57 7.70
N TRP A 159 -18.27 2.84 7.53
CA TRP A 159 -19.10 3.86 6.89
C TRP A 159 -18.75 4.02 5.41
N GLY A 160 -19.69 3.70 4.52
CA GLY A 160 -19.55 3.87 3.07
C GLY A 160 -20.38 2.87 2.27
N VAL A 161 -20.30 2.96 0.94
CA VAL A 161 -20.88 1.96 0.03
C VAL A 161 -19.93 0.76 -0.03
N PRO A 162 -20.40 -0.46 0.29
CA PRO A 162 -19.55 -1.65 0.19
C PRO A 162 -19.21 -1.96 -1.26
N ILE A 163 -18.00 -2.50 -1.48
CA ILE A 163 -17.61 -3.03 -2.80
C ILE A 163 -18.32 -4.37 -2.98
N PRO A 164 -19.15 -4.56 -4.02
CA PRO A 164 -19.91 -5.79 -4.26
C PRO A 164 -19.02 -6.88 -4.86
N ALA A 165 -18.05 -7.35 -4.07
CA ALA A 165 -17.15 -8.44 -4.41
C ALA A 165 -17.36 -9.62 -3.44
N ILE A 166 -17.46 -10.84 -3.98
CA ILE A 166 -17.57 -12.06 -3.17
C ILE A 166 -16.27 -12.85 -3.31
N TYR A 167 -15.62 -13.16 -2.19
CA TYR A 167 -14.41 -13.98 -2.19
C TYR A 167 -14.77 -15.46 -2.15
N PHE A 168 -14.05 -16.28 -2.92
CA PHE A 168 -14.15 -17.73 -2.77
C PHE A 168 -13.45 -18.18 -1.49
N PRO A 169 -14.02 -19.14 -0.73
CA PRO A 169 -13.38 -19.68 0.46
C PRO A 169 -11.94 -20.11 0.18
N ASP A 170 -11.04 -19.81 1.12
CA ASP A 170 -9.62 -20.19 1.08
C ASP A 170 -8.82 -19.68 -0.13
N THR A 171 -9.30 -18.63 -0.82
CA THR A 171 -8.57 -17.97 -1.91
C THR A 171 -8.58 -16.45 -1.79
N GLU A 172 -7.65 -15.79 -2.46
CA GLU A 172 -7.67 -14.33 -2.64
C GLU A 172 -8.50 -13.90 -3.86
N ASN A 173 -9.11 -14.86 -4.57
CA ASN A 173 -9.89 -14.58 -5.77
C ASN A 173 -11.30 -14.09 -5.40
N ALA A 174 -11.72 -13.03 -6.07
CA ALA A 174 -13.05 -12.47 -5.93
C ALA A 174 -13.87 -12.65 -7.22
N LEU A 175 -15.14 -13.01 -7.05
CA LEU A 175 -16.16 -12.99 -8.09
C LEU A 175 -16.62 -11.54 -8.30
N LEU A 176 -16.38 -11.02 -9.51
CA LEU A 176 -16.86 -9.73 -10.00
C LEU A 176 -17.77 -9.94 -11.20
N ASP A 177 -18.96 -10.48 -10.95
CA ASP A 177 -19.93 -10.74 -11.99
C ASP A 177 -20.87 -9.54 -12.22
N PRO A 178 -21.02 -9.02 -13.45
CA PRO A 178 -21.89 -7.87 -13.72
C PRO A 178 -23.36 -8.08 -13.35
N ALA A 179 -23.90 -9.31 -13.46
CA ALA A 179 -25.30 -9.57 -13.10
C ALA A 179 -25.48 -9.54 -11.57
N PHE A 180 -24.55 -10.12 -10.83
CA PHE A 180 -24.49 -10.02 -9.37
C PHE A 180 -24.39 -8.55 -8.91
N ILE A 181 -23.46 -7.78 -9.47
CA ILE A 181 -23.23 -6.38 -9.09
C ILE A 181 -24.49 -5.53 -9.34
N ARG A 182 -25.17 -5.75 -10.48
CA ARG A 182 -26.43 -5.04 -10.79
C ARG A 182 -27.54 -5.45 -9.82
N GLY A 183 -27.73 -6.74 -9.56
CA GLY A 183 -28.72 -7.20 -8.58
C GLY A 183 -28.46 -6.68 -7.17
N PHE A 184 -27.19 -6.56 -6.77
CA PHE A 184 -26.83 -5.90 -5.52
C PHE A 184 -27.23 -4.42 -5.51
N ALA A 185 -26.96 -3.69 -6.60
CA ALA A 185 -27.34 -2.29 -6.73
C ALA A 185 -28.87 -2.09 -6.65
N ASP A 186 -29.65 -2.98 -7.27
CA ASP A 186 -31.12 -2.95 -7.22
C ASP A 186 -31.63 -3.13 -5.78
N ILE A 187 -31.08 -4.08 -5.02
CA ILE A 187 -31.44 -4.31 -3.61
C ILE A 187 -31.13 -3.08 -2.74
N VAL A 188 -29.99 -2.43 -2.98
CA VAL A 188 -29.58 -1.22 -2.25
C VAL A 188 -30.47 -0.02 -2.62
N ALA A 189 -30.97 0.04 -3.86
CA ALA A 189 -31.90 1.08 -4.29
C ALA A 189 -33.31 0.90 -3.72
N GLU A 190 -33.80 -0.34 -3.63
CA GLU A 190 -35.14 -0.67 -3.13
C GLU A 190 -35.30 -0.49 -1.62
N LYS A 191 -34.26 -0.87 -0.87
CA LYS A 191 -34.24 -0.69 0.58
C LYS A 191 -33.61 0.67 0.86
N GLU A 192 -34.31 1.59 1.52
CA GLU A 192 -33.72 2.84 2.03
C GLU A 192 -32.65 2.57 3.11
N TRP A 193 -31.53 1.93 2.78
CA TRP A 193 -30.45 1.64 3.72
C TRP A 193 -29.80 2.91 4.28
N LEU A 194 -30.03 4.06 3.64
CA LEU A 194 -29.43 5.34 4.00
C LEU A 194 -30.30 6.21 4.93
N SER A 195 -31.54 5.82 5.25
CA SER A 195 -32.41 6.61 6.15
C SER A 195 -32.20 6.34 7.65
N GLY A 196 -31.36 5.36 8.02
CA GLY A 196 -31.05 5.02 9.42
C GLY A 196 -29.85 5.74 10.05
N LEU A 197 -29.25 6.71 9.37
CA LEU A 197 -27.94 7.28 9.72
C LEU A 197 -27.89 8.83 9.75
N SER A 198 -29.06 9.47 9.81
CA SER A 198 -29.21 10.89 10.15
C SER A 198 -29.44 11.10 11.64
#